data_AF-F3ZKN4-F1
#
_entry.id   AF-F3ZKN4-F1
#
_cell.length_a   1.000
_cell.length_b   1.000
_cell.length_c   1.000
_cell.angle_alpha   90.00
_cell.angle_beta   90.00
_cell.angle_gamma   90.00
#
_symmetry.space_group_name_H-M   'P 1'
#
loop_
_entity.id
_entity.type
_entity.pdbx_description
1 polymer ?
#
loop_
_entity_poly.entity_id
_entity_poly.type
_entity_poly.pdbx_seq_one_letter_code
_entity_poly.pdbx_strand_id
1 'polypeptide(L)' 'MTEEITYVRGDATAPRGRGPRVIAHVCDDRGGWGKGFVLALSRRWPEP' A
#
# COMPACT_ATOMS: atom_id res chain seq x y z
N MET A 1 17.60 5.87 17.38
CA MET A 1 16.23 6.29 17.01
C MET A 1 15.37 5.06 17.17
N THR A 2 14.37 5.10 18.05
CA THR A 2 13.40 4.01 18.17
C THR A 2 12.48 4.07 16.95
N GLU A 3 12.34 2.97 16.22
CA GLU A 3 11.42 2.84 15.09
C GLU A 3 10.00 2.68 15.62
N GLU A 4 9.37 3.79 15.99
CA GLU A 4 8.00 3.80 16.48
C GLU A 4 7.00 3.86 15.31
N ILE A 5 5.97 3.02 15.36
CA ILE A 5 4.93 2.99 14.33
C ILE A 5 4.09 4.27 14.43
N THR A 6 4.09 5.06 13.36
CA THR A 6 3.23 6.25 13.26
C THR A 6 1.91 5.88 12.59
N TYR A 7 0.82 5.94 13.35
CA TYR A 7 -0.53 5.73 12.83
C TYR A 7 -1.11 7.02 12.24
N VAL A 8 -1.59 6.96 11.00
CA VAL A 8 -2.17 8.11 10.31
C VAL A 8 -3.42 7.72 9.53
N ARG A 9 -4.36 8.66 9.37
CA ARG A 9 -5.50 8.51 8.47
C ARG A 9 -5.14 9.00 7.06
N GLY A 10 -5.40 8.18 6.05
CA GLY A 10 -5.18 8.52 4.63
C GLY A 10 -5.21 7.32 3.71
N ASP A 11 -4.90 7.54 2.43
CA ASP A 11 -4.70 6.50 1.42
C ASP A 11 -3.21 6.12 1.37
N ALA A 12 -2.89 4.88 1.71
CA ALA A 12 -1.51 4.37 1.70
C ALA A 12 -0.90 4.32 0.29
N THR A 13 -1.71 4.35 -0.78
CA THR A 13 -1.20 4.45 -2.16
C THR A 13 -0.56 5.81 -2.47
N ALA A 14 -0.72 6.80 -1.59
CA ALA A 14 -0.07 8.11 -1.62
C ALA A 14 0.88 8.29 -0.41
N PRO A 15 2.06 7.63 -0.41
CA PRO A 15 2.97 7.66 0.73
C PRO A 15 3.50 9.07 0.99
N ARG A 16 3.67 9.42 2.28
CA ARG A 16 4.10 10.75 2.72
C ARG A 16 5.63 10.86 2.80
N GLY A 17 6.13 12.06 2.55
CA GLY A 17 7.56 12.40 2.67
C GLY A 17 8.34 12.29 1.36
N ARG A 18 9.67 12.43 1.45
CA ARG A 18 10.58 12.53 0.30
C ARG A 18 11.38 11.25 0.08
N GLY A 19 11.80 11.03 -1.17
CA GLY A 19 12.60 9.88 -1.58
C GLY A 19 11.77 8.61 -1.82
N PRO A 20 12.42 7.48 -2.14
CA PRO A 20 11.76 6.20 -2.35
C PRO A 20 10.91 5.77 -1.14
N ARG A 21 9.83 5.05 -1.43
CA ARG A 21 8.84 4.57 -0.45
C ARG A 21 8.35 3.19 -0.87
N VAL A 22 8.11 2.32 0.11
CA VAL A 22 7.56 0.97 -0.09
C VAL A 22 6.17 0.92 0.51
N ILE A 23 5.21 0.39 -0.24
CA ILE A 23 3.86 0.08 0.24
C ILE A 23 3.79 -1.43 0.44
N ALA A 24 3.84 -1.88 1.69
CA ALA A 24 3.64 -3.28 2.01
C ALA A 24 2.14 -3.56 2.17
N HIS A 25 1.65 -4.61 1.52
CA HIS A 25 0.32 -5.17 1.77
C HIS A 25 0.37 -6.69 1.68
N VAL A 26 -0.65 -7.33 2.23
CA VAL A 26 -0.77 -8.79 2.19
C VAL A 26 -1.55 -9.21 0.94
N CYS A 27 -1.07 -10.26 0.28
CA CYS A 27 -1.76 -10.98 -0.78
C CYS A 27 -2.22 -12.35 -0.26
N ASP A 28 -3.20 -12.95 -0.94
CA ASP A 28 -3.50 -14.36 -0.73
C ASP A 28 -2.54 -15.27 -1.52
N ASP A 29 -2.56 -16.55 -1.20
CA ASP A 29 -1.76 -17.60 -1.81
C ASP A 29 -2.37 -18.18 -3.10
N ARG A 30 -3.55 -17.71 -3.52
CA ARG A 30 -4.28 -18.17 -4.71
C ARG A 30 -4.14 -17.22 -5.90
N GLY A 31 -3.53 -16.06 -5.70
CA GLY A 31 -3.40 -15.01 -6.72
C GLY A 31 -4.67 -14.16 -6.88
N GLY A 32 -5.54 -14.11 -5.87
CA GLY A 32 -6.74 -13.28 -5.90
C GLY A 32 -6.42 -11.79 -5.96
N TRP A 33 -6.96 -11.10 -6.96
CA TRP A 33 -6.79 -9.66 -7.15
C TRP A 33 -8.10 -9.00 -7.59
N GLY A 34 -8.92 -8.57 -6.62
CA GLY A 34 -10.22 -7.97 -6.94
C GLY A 34 -11.02 -7.40 -5.78
N LYS A 35 -10.48 -7.39 -4.55
CA LYS A 35 -11.22 -6.90 -3.37
C LYS A 35 -10.29 -6.29 -2.32
N GLY A 36 -10.73 -5.21 -1.69
CA GLY A 36 -10.00 -4.54 -0.62
C GLY A 36 -8.90 -3.61 -1.14
N PHE A 37 -7.74 -3.61 -0.49
CA PHE A 37 -6.67 -2.65 -0.75
C PHE A 37 -6.12 -2.70 -2.19
N VAL A 38 -6.09 -3.87 -2.81
CA VAL A 38 -5.62 -4.06 -4.20
C VAL A 38 -6.41 -3.23 -5.23
N LEU A 39 -7.67 -2.90 -4.94
CA LEU A 39 -8.47 -2.02 -5.81
C LEU A 39 -8.02 -0.56 -5.75
N ALA A 40 -7.40 -0.12 -4.66
CA ALA A 40 -6.78 1.21 -4.59
C ALA A 40 -5.45 1.23 -5.37
N LEU A 41 -4.67 0.15 -5.29
CA LEU A 41 -3.46 -0.02 -6.09
C LEU A 41 -3.76 0.02 -7.59
N SER A 42 -4.70 -0.82 -8.07
CA SER A 42 -5.05 -0.87 -9.50
C SER A 42 -5.67 0.40 -10.07
N ARG A 43 -6.28 1.24 -9.22
CA ARG A 43 -6.75 2.56 -9.62
C ARG A 43 -5.61 3.53 -9.90
N ARG A 44 -4.46 3.33 -9.27
CA ARG A 44 -3.29 4.21 -9.39
C ARG A 44 -2.24 3.67 -10.37
N TRP A 45 -2.07 2.35 -10.44
CA TRP A 45 -1.13 1.68 -11.34
C TRP A 45 -1.81 0.50 -12.04
N PRO A 46 -1.76 0.40 -13.38
CA PRO A 46 -2.57 -0.56 -14.15
C PRO A 46 -2.10 -2.01 -14.07
N GLU A 47 -0.84 -2.26 -13.70
CA GLU A 47 -0.26 -3.61 -13.56
C GLU A 47 -0.03 -3.92 -12.07
N PRO A 48 -0.20 -5.19 -11.63
CA PRO A 48 0.34 -5.67 -10.36
C PRO A 48 1.87 -5.69 -10.36
#